data_AF-A0A8S3H171-F1
#
_entry.id   AF-A0A8S3H171-F1
#
_cell.length_a   1.000
_cell.length_b   1.000
_cell.length_c   1.000
_cell.angle_alpha   90.00
_cell.angle_beta   90.00
_cell.angle_gamma   90.00
#
_symmetry.space_group_name_H-M   'P 1'
#
loop_
_entity.id
_entity.type
_entity.pdbx_description
1 polymer ?
#
loop_
_entity_poly.entity_id
_entity_poly.type
_entity_poly.pdbx_seq_one_letter_code
_entity_poly.pdbx_strand_id
1 'polypeptide(L)' 'MSLPFHLIFVQLEDKFYLTVLQQIYTPSVTIQTKIAQSQYCPHIRELFNQTLIAYPILRRINYYHHA' A
#
# COMPACT_ATOMS: atom_id res chain seq x y z
N MET A 1 -14.54 6.33 18.93
CA MET A 1 -13.18 6.91 18.93
C MET A 1 -12.38 6.24 17.83
N SER A 2 -11.64 7.00 17.01
CA SER A 2 -10.72 6.43 16.01
C SER A 2 -9.37 6.17 16.68
N LEU A 3 -8.86 4.94 16.61
CA LEU A 3 -7.47 4.66 17.01
C LEU A 3 -6.56 4.90 15.80
N PRO A 4 -5.48 5.70 15.93
CA PRO A 4 -4.53 5.89 14.85
C PRO A 4 -3.78 4.57 14.58
N PHE A 5 -3.62 4.22 13.31
CA PHE A 5 -2.77 3.14 12.85
C PHE A 5 -1.61 3.70 12.04
N HIS A 6 -0.50 2.96 11.99
CA HIS A 6 0.69 3.33 11.22
C HIS A 6 0.92 2.31 10.12
N LEU A 7 1.18 2.81 8.91
CA LEU A 7 1.61 2.03 7.76
C LEU A 7 3.08 2.30 7.50
N ILE A 8 3.87 1.24 7.36
CA ILE A 8 5.29 1.36 7.03
C ILE A 8 5.52 0.73 5.68
N PHE A 9 5.96 1.57 4.74
CA PHE A 9 6.33 1.17 3.40
C PHE A 9 7.84 1.09 3.28
N VAL A 10 8.31 0.07 2.58
CA VAL A 10 9.71 -0.04 2.16
C VAL A 10 9.75 0.08 0.65
N GLN A 11 10.62 0.96 0.16
CA GLN A 11 10.92 1.08 -1.26
C GLN A 11 12.19 0.29 -1.57
N LEU A 12 12.10 -0.60 -2.57
CA LEU A 12 13.25 -1.24 -3.18
C LEU A 12 13.18 -0.98 -4.68
N GLU A 13 14.20 -0.33 -5.24
CA GLU A 13 14.17 0.16 -6.62
C GLU A 13 12.91 1.03 -6.85
N ASP A 14 12.08 0.66 -7.82
CA ASP A 14 10.81 1.35 -8.14
C ASP A 14 9.58 0.62 -7.56
N LYS A 15 9.78 -0.33 -6.64
CA LYS A 15 8.71 -1.13 -6.03
C LYS A 15 8.48 -0.75 -4.58
N PHE A 16 7.20 -0.65 -4.21
CA PHE A 16 6.77 -0.39 -2.84
C PHE A 16 6.21 -1.66 -2.20
N TYR A 17 6.52 -1.85 -0.93
CA TYR A 17 6.04 -2.97 -0.13
C TYR A 17 5.46 -2.45 1.18
N LEU A 18 4.22 -2.83 1.52
CA LEU A 18 3.63 -2.59 2.84
C LEU A 18 4.14 -3.66 3.80
N THR A 19 5.22 -3.37 4.52
CA THR A 19 5.92 -4.37 5.33
C THR A 19 5.41 -4.46 6.76
N VAL A 20 4.73 -3.42 7.25
CA VAL A 20 4.20 -3.36 8.62
C VAL A 20 2.90 -2.57 8.65
N LEU A 21 1.88 -3.14 9.30
CA LEU A 21 0.67 -2.46 9.73
C LEU A 21 0.64 -2.47 11.26
N GLN A 22 0.85 -1.32 11.89
CA GLN A 22 0.74 -1.19 13.35
C GLN A 22 -0.63 -0.64 13.71
N GLN A 23 -1.52 -1.51 14.19
CA GLN A 23 -2.85 -1.12 14.69
C GLN A 23 -2.77 -0.37 16.03
N ILE A 24 -1.76 -0.68 16.84
CA ILE A 24 -1.48 -0.03 18.12
C ILE A 24 -0.04 0.47 18.04
N TYR A 25 0.16 1.77 18.21
CA TYR A 25 1.48 2.38 18.20
C TYR A 25 2.24 2.06 19.48
N THR A 26 3.43 1.48 19.32
CA THR A 26 4.36 1.27 20.42
C THR A 26 5.58 2.16 20.19
N PRO A 27 5.80 3.21 21.01
CA PRO A 27 6.95 4.09 20.89
C PRO A 27 8.27 3.31 20.97
N SER A 28 9.23 3.68 20.13
CA SER A 28 10.60 3.14 20.12
C SER A 28 10.71 1.62 19.93
N VAL A 29 9.67 0.97 19.40
CA VAL A 29 9.73 -0.46 19.09
C VAL A 29 10.67 -0.73 17.92
N THR A 30 11.58 -1.69 18.07
CA THR A 30 12.39 -2.18 16.97
C THR A 30 11.53 -3.04 16.06
N ILE A 31 11.39 -2.65 14.79
CA ILE A 31 10.61 -3.40 13.82
C ILE A 31 11.54 -4.25 12.96
N GLN A 32 11.40 -5.57 13.09
CA GLN A 32 12.08 -6.55 12.24
C GLN A 32 11.06 -7.14 11.28
N THR A 33 11.24 -6.91 9.98
CA THR A 33 10.34 -7.42 8.95
C THR A 33 11.16 -7.97 7.79
N LYS A 34 10.62 -8.97 7.10
CA LYS A 34 11.19 -9.53 5.87
C LYS A 34 10.26 -9.16 4.72
N ILE A 35 10.85 -8.68 3.64
CA ILE A 35 10.11 -8.34 2.43
C ILE A 35 9.64 -9.65 1.77
N ALA A 36 8.33 -9.74 1.57
CA ALA A 36 7.67 -10.85 0.89
C ALA A 36 6.86 -10.33 -0.30
N GLN A 37 6.69 -11.18 -1.32
CA GLN A 37 5.94 -10.80 -2.52
C GLN A 37 4.46 -10.47 -2.22
N SER A 38 3.87 -11.07 -1.19
CA SER A 38 2.52 -10.76 -0.73
C SER A 38 2.36 -9.35 -0.14
N GLN A 39 3.47 -8.69 0.23
CA GLN A 39 3.48 -7.32 0.72
C GLN A 39 3.65 -6.30 -0.42
N TYR A 40 3.91 -6.77 -1.65
CA TYR A 40 4.08 -5.89 -2.80
C TYR A 40 2.82 -5.06 -3.01
N CYS A 41 3.00 -3.74 -3.15
CA CYS A 41 1.97 -2.81 -3.52
C CYS A 41 2.10 -2.53 -5.02
N PRO A 42 1.25 -3.14 -5.87
CA PRO A 42 1.38 -2.99 -7.31
C PRO A 42 1.16 -1.54 -7.73
N HIS A 43 1.93 -1.07 -8.72
CA HIS A 43 1.68 0.23 -9.29
C HIS A 43 0.32 0.23 -10.00
N ILE A 44 -0.38 1.37 -10.01
CA ILE A 44 -1.69 1.49 -10.67
C ILE A 44 -1.66 1.12 -12.16
N ARG A 45 -0.48 1.19 -12.78
CA ARG A 45 -0.23 0.76 -14.18
C ARG A 45 -0.23 -0.75 -14.37
N GLU A 46 0.07 -1.51 -13.32
CA GLU A 46 0.02 -2.97 -13.33
C GLU A 46 -1.39 -3.49 -13.07
N LEU A 47 -2.21 -2.70 -12.36
CA LEU A 47 -3.56 -3.08 -11.97
C LEU A 47 -4.60 -2.74 -13.04
N PHE A 48 -4.40 -1.64 -13.78
CA PHE A 48 -5.42 -1.07 -14.64
C PHE A 48 -4.94 -0.87 -16.08
N ASN A 49 -5.87 -1.04 -17.03
CA ASN A 49 -5.65 -0.65 -18.42
C ASN A 49 -5.51 0.88 -18.54
N GLN A 50 -4.90 1.33 -19.65
CA GLN A 50 -4.63 2.75 -19.91
C GLN A 50 -5.88 3.64 -19.79
N THR A 51 -7.05 3.15 -20.22
CA THR A 51 -8.33 3.86 -20.11
C THR A 51 -8.70 4.20 -18.66
N LEU A 52 -8.52 3.26 -17.74
CA LEU A 52 -8.84 3.45 -16.33
C LEU A 52 -7.83 4.39 -15.65
N ILE A 53 -6.55 4.28 -16.01
CA ILE A 53 -5.50 5.17 -15.50
C ILE A 53 -5.77 6.63 -15.90
N ALA A 54 -6.35 6.84 -17.08
CA ALA A 54 -6.71 8.17 -17.58
C ALA A 54 -7.92 8.81 -16.84
N TYR A 55 -8.68 8.04 -16.06
CA TYR A 55 -9.79 8.61 -15.29
C TYR A 55 -9.34 9.44 -14.09
N PRO A 56 -10.18 10.40 -13.63
CA PRO A 56 -9.97 11.11 -12.38
C PRO A 56 -9.78 10.15 -11.19
N ILE A 57 -8.99 10.57 -10.19
CA ILE A 57 -8.59 9.70 -9.07
C ILE A 57 -9.77 9.07 -8.33
N LEU A 58 -10.85 9.81 -8.12
CA LEU A 58 -12.06 9.30 -7.45
C LEU A 58 -12.72 8.15 -8.23
N ARG A 59 -12.72 8.20 -9.56
CA ARG A 59 -13.21 7.09 -10.39
C ARG A 59 -12.28 5.88 -10.30
N ARG A 60 -10.97 6.10 -10.31
CA ARG A 60 -9.97 5.01 -10.21
C ARG A 60 -10.11 4.21 -8.93
N ILE A 61 -10.42 4.87 -7.80
CA ILE A 61 -10.63 4.22 -6.50
C ILE A 61 -11.77 3.18 -6.57
N ASN A 62 -12.86 3.47 -7.29
CA ASN A 62 -13.97 2.52 -7.43
C ASN A 62 -13.55 1.22 -8.12
N TYR A 63 -12.60 1.28 -9.05
CA TYR A 63 -12.12 0.09 -9.75
C TYR A 63 -11.11 -0.72 -8.93
N TYR A 64 -10.43 -0.09 -7.95
CA TYR A 64 -9.47 -0.78 -7.09
C TYR A 64 -10.14 -1.83 -6.19
N HIS A 65 -11.38 -1.60 -5.75
CA HIS A 65 -12.10 -2.55 -4.91
C HIS A 65 -12.60 -3.81 -5.65
N HIS A 66 -12.55 -3.80 -6.99
CA HIS A 66 -13.06 -4.88 -7.84
C HIS A 66 -11.96 -5.58 -8.67
N ALA A 67 -10.71 -5.14 -8.54
CA ALA A 67 -9.54 -5.73 -9.19
C ALA A 67 -8.88 -6.77 -8.28
#